data_AF-A0A850QMG3-F1
#
_entry.id   AF-A0A850QMG3-F1
#
_cell.length_a   1.000
_cell.length_b   1.000
_cell.length_c   1.000
_cell.angle_alpha   90.00
_cell.angle_beta   90.00
_cell.angle_gamma   90.00
#
_symmetry.space_group_name_H-M   'P 1'
#
loop_
_entity.id
_entity.type
_entity.pdbx_description
1 polymer ?
#
loop_
_entity_poly.entity_id
_entity_poly.type
_entity_poly.pdbx_seq_one_letter_code
_entity_poly.pdbx_strand_id
1 'polypeptide(L)' 'LDCLLLYPEHFKHVKLATFGDNRLLDFLPIKVQSLSQQFEVIAETALELALNASAKRYQAGVEVVPRKLLRR' A
#
# COMPACT_ATOMS: atom_id res chain seq x y z
N LEU A 1 4.28 -15.37 -9.91
CA LEU A 1 5.53 -14.70 -10.38
C LEU A 1 6.50 -15.74 -10.93
N ASP A 2 6.65 -16.87 -10.25
CA ASP A 2 7.53 -17.98 -10.64
C ASP A 2 7.32 -18.45 -12.08
N CYS A 3 6.07 -18.55 -12.56
CA CYS A 3 5.79 -18.87 -13.97
C CYS A 3 6.34 -17.82 -14.95
N LEU A 4 6.29 -16.53 -14.61
CA LEU A 4 6.85 -15.48 -15.46
C LEU A 4 8.38 -15.46 -15.41
N LEU A 5 8.98 -15.93 -14.32
CA LEU A 5 10.43 -16.14 -14.23
C LEU A 5 10.89 -17.30 -15.12
N LEU A 6 10.09 -18.36 -15.21
CA LEU A 6 10.36 -19.51 -16.08
C LEU A 6 10.13 -19.19 -17.57
N TYR A 7 9.23 -18.25 -17.87
CA TYR A 7 8.86 -17.86 -19.23
C TYR A 7 8.90 -16.32 -19.40
N PRO A 8 10.10 -15.71 -19.46
CA PRO A 8 10.26 -14.25 -19.44
C PRO A 8 9.60 -13.52 -20.62
N GLU A 9 9.41 -14.19 -21.76
CA GLU A 9 8.71 -13.64 -22.92
C GLU A 9 7.28 -13.15 -22.61
N HIS A 10 6.64 -13.74 -21.59
CA HIS A 10 5.29 -13.36 -21.18
C HIS A 10 5.24 -12.03 -20.42
N PHE A 11 6.37 -11.53 -19.90
CA PHE A 11 6.41 -10.23 -19.21
C PHE A 11 5.95 -9.06 -20.10
N LYS A 12 6.10 -9.17 -21.42
CA LYS A 12 5.66 -8.14 -22.38
C LYS A 12 4.14 -8.08 -22.56
N HIS A 13 3.44 -9.15 -22.19
CA HIS A 13 2.01 -9.33 -22.46
C HIS A 13 1.13 -9.18 -21.21
N VAL A 14 1.75 -9.03 -20.03
CA VAL A 14 1.04 -8.96 -18.75
C VAL A 14 1.29 -7.60 -18.09
N LYS A 15 0.23 -7.02 -17.52
CA LYS A 15 0.31 -5.85 -16.64
C LYS A 15 -0.08 -6.29 -15.23
N LEU A 16 0.80 -6.03 -14.26
CA LEU A 16 0.56 -6.39 -12.86
C LEU A 16 0.30 -5.15 -12.02
N ALA A 17 -0.62 -5.31 -11.07
CA ALA A 17 -0.89 -4.34 -10.03
C ALA A 17 -1.09 -5.05 -8.68
N THR A 18 -0.74 -4.39 -7.58
CA THR A 18 -0.93 -4.94 -6.22
C THR A 18 -1.37 -3.87 -5.22
N PHE A 19 -1.83 -4.32 -4.05
CA PHE A 19 -2.06 -3.46 -2.89
C PHE A 19 -0.84 -3.44 -1.99
N GLY A 20 -0.52 -2.26 -1.48
CA GLY A 20 0.73 -2.02 -0.78
C GLY A 20 1.85 -1.67 -1.75
N ASP A 21 2.82 -0.91 -1.26
CA ASP A 21 4.01 -0.50 -2.01
C ASP A 21 5.24 -0.96 -1.25
N ASN A 22 5.36 -2.28 -1.12
CA ASN A 22 6.47 -2.86 -0.39
C ASN A 22 7.76 -2.67 -1.21
N ARG A 23 8.87 -2.32 -0.55
CA ARG A 23 10.19 -2.19 -1.18
C ARG A 23 10.65 -3.44 -1.94
N LEU A 24 10.12 -4.62 -1.61
CA LEU A 24 10.36 -5.85 -2.38
C LEU A 24 9.98 -5.72 -3.86
N LEU A 25 9.02 -4.84 -4.20
CA LEU A 25 8.63 -4.57 -5.60
C LEU A 25 9.77 -3.93 -6.41
N ASP A 26 10.72 -3.24 -5.76
CA ASP A 26 11.87 -2.61 -6.40
C ASP A 26 12.85 -3.65 -7.00
N PHE A 27 12.79 -4.90 -6.52
CA PHE A 27 13.69 -5.97 -6.93
C PHE A 27 13.08 -6.90 -8.00
N LEU A 28 11.81 -6.69 -8.38
CA LEU A 28 11.19 -7.49 -9.42
C LEU A 28 11.74 -7.10 -10.79
N PRO A 29 11.93 -8.07 -11.72
CA PRO A 29 12.42 -7.79 -13.07
C PRO A 29 11.40 -7.07 -13.95
N ILE A 30 10.24 -6.71 -13.39
CA ILE A 30 9.14 -6.01 -14.04
C ILE A 30 8.53 -4.96 -13.14
N LYS A 31 7.95 -3.96 -13.79
CA LYS A 31 7.17 -2.92 -13.13
C LYS A 31 5.81 -3.48 -12.71
N VAL A 32 5.52 -3.37 -11.41
CA VAL A 32 4.22 -3.70 -10.82
C VAL A 32 3.61 -2.41 -10.30
N GLN A 33 2.44 -2.03 -10.80
CA GLN A 33 1.73 -0.85 -10.30
C GLN A 33 1.26 -1.11 -8.86
N SER A 34 1.15 -0.09 -8.01
CA SER A 34 0.73 -0.31 -6.63
C SER A 34 -0.25 0.73 -6.12
N LEU A 35 -1.18 0.30 -5.27
CA LEU A 35 -1.96 1.19 -4.42
C LEU A 35 -1.33 1.23 -3.03
N SER A 36 -0.51 2.24 -2.78
CA SER A 36 0.29 2.32 -1.55
C SER A 36 -0.58 2.50 -0.30
N GLN A 37 -0.08 1.99 0.82
CA GLN A 37 -0.65 2.27 2.14
C GLN A 37 0.10 3.46 2.73
N GLN A 38 -0.63 4.47 3.16
CA GLN A 38 -0.03 5.65 3.79
C GLN A 38 0.22 5.36 5.26
N PHE A 39 1.19 4.48 5.56
CA PHE A 39 1.42 3.97 6.92
C PHE A 39 1.71 5.08 7.95
N GLU A 40 2.44 6.11 7.55
CA GLU A 40 2.71 7.28 8.40
C GLU A 40 1.41 7.98 8.81
N VAL A 41 0.57 8.33 7.84
CA VAL A 41 -0.75 8.93 8.09
C VAL A 41 -1.62 8.03 8.95
N ILE A 42 -1.68 6.73 8.65
CA ILE A 42 -2.46 5.76 9.44
C ILE A 42 -1.97 5.71 10.89
N ALA A 43 -0.65 5.67 11.10
CA ALA A 43 -0.05 5.60 12.43
C ALA A 43 -0.27 6.88 13.23
N GLU A 44 -0.06 8.05 12.61
CA GLU A 44 -0.30 9.36 13.22
C GLU A 44 -1.78 9.52 13.62
N THR A 45 -2.71 9.25 12.70
CA THR A 45 -4.14 9.32 12.98
C THR A 45 -4.53 8.34 14.10
N ALA A 46 -4.09 7.08 14.03
CA ALA A 46 -4.41 6.10 15.06
C ALA A 46 -3.90 6.53 16.45
N LEU A 47 -2.68 7.07 16.52
CA LEU A 47 -2.09 7.55 17.77
C LEU A 47 -2.85 8.77 18.31
N GLU A 48 -3.18 9.73 17.46
CA GLU A 48 -3.96 10.91 17.83
C GLU A 48 -5.33 10.53 18.40
N LEU A 49 -6.06 9.64 17.72
CA LEU A 49 -7.35 9.13 18.20
C LEU A 49 -7.21 8.43 19.55
N ALA A 50 -6.18 7.60 19.73
CA ALA A 50 -5.94 6.89 20.98
C ALA A 50 -5.67 7.85 22.15
N LEU A 51 -4.85 8.88 21.94
CA LEU A 51 -4.55 9.91 22.93
C LEU A 51 -5.78 10.77 23.27
N ASN A 52 -6.57 11.12 22.27
CA ASN A 52 -7.81 11.87 22.48
C ASN A 52 -8.86 11.04 23.21
N ALA A 53 -8.97 9.74 22.92
CA ALA A 53 -9.84 8.81 23.63
C ALA A 53 -9.43 8.65 25.10
N SER A 54 -8.13 8.49 25.38
CA SER A 54 -7.64 8.38 26.75
C SER A 54 -7.91 9.65 27.57
N ALA A 55 -7.90 10.82 26.91
CA ALA A 55 -8.21 12.10 27.52
C ALA A 55 -9.72 12.44 27.54
N LYS A 56 -10.61 11.50 27.18
CA LYS A 56 -12.07 11.69 27.07
C LYS A 56 -12.51 12.78 26.08
N ARG A 57 -11.66 13.12 25.10
CA ARG A 57 -11.92 14.08 24.02
C ARG A 57 -12.09 13.36 22.68
N TYR A 58 -12.92 12.33 22.64
CA TYR A 58 -13.10 11.50 21.44
C TYR A 58 -14.56 11.17 21.19
N GLN A 59 -14.92 11.15 19.91
CA GLN A 59 -16.20 10.63 19.42
C GLN A 59 -15.94 9.43 18.52
N ALA A 60 -16.60 8.32 18.80
CA ALA A 60 -16.50 7.12 17.99
C ALA A 60 -16.91 7.40 16.53
N GLY A 61 -16.13 6.87 15.60
CA GLY A 61 -16.31 7.14 14.17
C GLY A 61 -15.36 6.32 13.30
N VAL A 62 -15.40 6.59 11.99
CA VAL A 62 -14.54 5.96 10.99
C VAL A 62 -13.64 7.02 10.38
N GLU A 63 -12.33 6.89 10.57
CA GLU A 63 -11.35 7.68 9.83
C GLU A 63 -10.98 6.97 8.52
N VAL A 64 -11.12 7.69 7.41
CA VAL A 64 -10.85 7.16 6.07
C VAL A 64 -9.54 7.74 5.52
N VAL A 65 -8.54 6.88 5.34
CA VAL A 65 -7.30 7.27 4.68
C VAL A 65 -7.36 6.86 3.20
N PRO A 66 -7.35 7.80 2.24
CA PRO A 66 -7.42 7.47 0.82
C PRO A 66 -6.17 6.69 0.37
N ARG A 67 -6.29 5.91 -0.69
CA ARG A 67 -5.15 5.21 -1.30
C ARG A 67 -4.49 6.09 -2.35
N LYS A 68 -3.17 5.96 -2.50
CA LYS A 68 -2.40 6.62 -3.56
C LYS A 68 -1.99 5.60 -4.61
N LEU A 69 -2.34 5.86 -5.86
CA LEU A 69 -1.85 5.07 -6.99
C LEU A 69 -0.41 5.47 -7.31
N LEU A 70 0.49 4.50 -7.26
CA LEU A 70 1.85 4.63 -7.71
C LEU A 70 2.00 3.93 -9.05
N ARG A 71 2.40 4.72 -10.05
CA ARG A 71 2.65 4.21 -11.39
C ARG A 71 4.14 3.97 -11.58
N ARG A 72 4.50 2.75 -11.94
CA ARG A 72 5.90 2.31 -12.11
C ARG A 72 6.21 2.00 -13.56
#